data_AF-R7HUE6-F1
#
_entry.id   AF-R7HUE6-F1
#
_cell.length_a   1.000
_cell.length_b   1.000
_cell.length_c   1.000
_cell.angle_alpha   90.00
_cell.angle_beta   90.00
_cell.angle_gamma   90.00
#
_symmetry.space_group_name_H-M   'P 1'
#
loop_
_entity.id
_entity.type
_entity.pdbx_description
1 polymer ?
#
loop_
_entity_poly.entity_id
_entity_poly.type
_entity_poly.pdbx_seq_one_letter_code
_entity_poly.pdbx_strand_id
1 'polypeptide(L)'
;MKVNLKTNCRITFICLHPKDLAYKKLLQKGLQDSFCISCNPEDLNAVAGPFELKQIINKLKPEHYQVGEKLRANFHLHTISSDGRLTPKEFLEQCTSYANRVFKSGKANDDLPAFSAAITDHDRVKSSQEVIALISQEPGKYKNFKFVAGCEFLLHGYKEPHPAFEAVGLGFNPFDKSLETLMKGFASNNQVSDIPKIKNAGGILSWAHPIVTPDKINDDFFEFLKKHGIDGVEGNYQYNRWDKEYVDSIKPMREKLIKKFKMFVTGGTDCHTKSLF
;
A
#
# COMPACT_ATOMS: atom_id res chain seq x y z
N MET A 1 20.73 -34.89 -38.74
CA MET A 1 19.65 -34.86 -37.74
C MET A 1 19.29 -33.41 -37.46
N LYS A 2 18.09 -32.96 -37.85
CA LYS A 2 17.56 -31.64 -37.48
C LYS A 2 16.85 -31.80 -36.13
N VAL A 3 17.42 -31.26 -35.06
CA VAL A 3 16.73 -31.16 -33.77
C VAL A 3 15.85 -29.92 -33.81
N ASN A 4 14.55 -30.16 -33.96
CA ASN A 4 13.51 -29.14 -33.98
C ASN A 4 13.08 -28.88 -32.53
N LEU A 5 13.71 -27.92 -31.86
CA LEU A 5 13.28 -27.43 -30.55
C LEU A 5 12.08 -26.51 -30.73
N LYS A 6 10.87 -27.10 -30.78
CA LYS A 6 9.63 -26.35 -30.59
C LYS A 6 9.58 -25.87 -29.14
N THR A 7 9.89 -24.60 -28.93
CA THR A 7 9.62 -23.86 -27.72
C THR A 7 8.11 -23.81 -27.48
N ASN A 8 7.62 -24.62 -26.52
CA ASN A 8 6.27 -24.48 -25.99
C ASN A 8 6.21 -23.23 -25.09
N CYS A 9 6.08 -22.05 -25.69
CA CYS A 9 5.66 -20.86 -24.98
C CYS A 9 4.13 -20.96 -24.78
N ARG A 10 3.69 -21.65 -23.72
CA ARG A 10 2.32 -21.52 -23.25
C ARG A 10 2.19 -20.18 -22.55
N ILE A 11 1.88 -19.14 -23.33
CA ILE A 11 1.32 -17.90 -22.77
C ILE A 11 -0.07 -18.28 -22.24
N THR A 12 -0.10 -18.69 -20.97
CA THR A 12 -1.35 -18.79 -20.24
C THR A 12 -1.76 -17.35 -19.98
N PHE A 13 -2.79 -16.89 -20.69
CA PHE A 13 -3.49 -15.67 -20.31
C PHE A 13 -4.08 -15.93 -18.92
N ILE A 14 -3.36 -15.52 -17.88
CA ILE A 14 -3.91 -15.49 -16.53
C ILE A 14 -4.97 -14.40 -16.57
N CYS A 15 -6.22 -14.82 -16.71
CA CYS A 15 -7.34 -13.90 -16.69
C CYS A 15 -7.39 -13.23 -15.30
N LEU A 16 -7.50 -11.90 -15.27
CA LEU A 16 -7.59 -11.16 -14.02
C LEU A 16 -8.75 -11.68 -13.17
N HIS A 17 -8.54 -11.77 -11.86
CA HIS A 17 -9.63 -12.10 -10.94
C HIS A 17 -10.78 -11.10 -11.11
N PRO A 18 -12.07 -11.50 -11.09
CA PRO A 18 -13.19 -10.61 -11.41
C PRO A 18 -13.24 -9.31 -10.58
N LYS A 19 -12.86 -9.38 -9.29
CA LYS A 19 -12.77 -8.20 -8.43
C LYS A 19 -11.67 -7.22 -8.87
N ASP A 20 -10.53 -7.74 -9.31
CA ASP A 20 -9.43 -6.89 -9.77
C ASP A 20 -9.75 -6.30 -11.13
N LEU A 21 -10.38 -7.07 -12.04
CA LEU A 21 -10.88 -6.56 -13.32
C LEU A 21 -11.89 -5.42 -13.13
N ALA A 22 -12.85 -5.57 -12.21
CA ALA A 22 -13.80 -4.52 -11.88
C ALA A 22 -13.09 -3.26 -11.35
N TYR A 23 -12.11 -3.44 -10.45
CA TYR A 23 -11.27 -2.36 -9.95
C TYR A 23 -10.49 -1.66 -11.09
N LYS A 24 -9.89 -2.40 -12.02
CA LYS A 24 -9.17 -1.82 -13.17
C LYS A 24 -10.06 -0.97 -14.06
N LYS A 25 -11.32 -1.40 -14.28
CA LYS A 25 -12.29 -0.61 -15.06
C LYS A 25 -12.63 0.71 -14.37
N LEU A 26 -12.69 0.73 -13.04
CA LEU A 26 -12.88 1.97 -12.27
C LEU A 26 -11.67 2.90 -12.40
N LEU A 27 -10.45 2.37 -12.32
CA LEU A 27 -9.22 3.14 -12.55
C LEU A 27 -9.16 3.70 -13.99
N GLN A 28 -9.48 2.88 -14.99
CA GLN A 28 -9.54 3.29 -16.40
C GLN A 28 -10.50 4.48 -16.60
N LYS A 29 -11.69 4.41 -15.99
CA LYS A 29 -12.64 5.53 -16.00
C LYS A 29 -12.06 6.77 -15.33
N GLY A 30 -11.43 6.62 -14.16
CA GLY A 30 -10.79 7.72 -13.45
C GLY A 30 -9.67 8.39 -14.24
N LEU A 31 -8.86 7.60 -14.96
CA LEU A 31 -7.82 8.09 -15.88
C LEU A 31 -8.40 8.87 -17.05
N GLN A 32 -9.48 8.38 -17.66
CA GLN A 32 -10.17 9.07 -18.73
C GLN A 32 -10.74 10.41 -18.24
N ASP A 33 -11.40 10.40 -17.08
CA ASP A 33 -12.07 11.58 -16.53
C ASP A 33 -11.09 12.64 -16.03
N SER A 34 -9.93 12.24 -15.48
CA SER A 34 -8.99 13.16 -14.81
C SER A 34 -7.79 13.56 -15.69
N PHE A 35 -7.37 12.69 -16.60
CA PHE A 35 -6.15 12.88 -17.40
C PHE A 35 -6.40 12.76 -18.91
N CYS A 36 -7.64 12.49 -19.35
CA CYS A 36 -7.94 12.19 -20.76
C CYS A 36 -7.13 11.01 -21.32
N ILE A 37 -6.75 10.05 -20.45
CA ILE A 37 -5.99 8.86 -20.83
C ILE A 37 -6.97 7.70 -21.06
N SER A 38 -6.89 7.10 -22.25
CA SER A 38 -7.55 5.83 -22.56
C SER A 38 -6.52 4.70 -22.55
N CYS A 39 -6.77 3.66 -21.75
CA CYS A 39 -5.96 2.45 -21.67
C CYS A 39 -6.86 1.21 -21.55
N ASN A 40 -6.32 0.01 -21.72
CA ASN A 40 -7.02 -1.23 -21.41
C ASN A 40 -6.83 -1.60 -19.92
N PRO A 41 -7.72 -2.40 -19.31
CA PRO A 41 -7.51 -2.91 -17.95
C PRO A 41 -6.17 -3.62 -17.73
N GLU A 42 -5.65 -4.30 -18.76
CA GLU A 42 -4.38 -5.03 -18.73
C GLU A 42 -3.16 -4.09 -18.66
N ASP A 43 -3.29 -2.85 -19.15
CA ASP A 43 -2.23 -1.84 -19.03
C ASP A 43 -2.05 -1.41 -17.55
N LEU A 44 -3.02 -1.72 -16.70
CA LEU A 44 -2.98 -1.46 -15.26
C LEU A 44 -2.57 -2.70 -14.45
N ASN A 45 -2.00 -3.72 -15.10
CA ASN A 45 -1.51 -4.93 -14.43
C ASN A 45 -0.47 -4.63 -13.35
N ALA A 46 0.36 -3.60 -13.49
CA ALA A 46 1.34 -3.23 -12.46
C ALA A 46 0.71 -2.54 -11.24
N VAL A 47 -0.57 -2.15 -11.28
CA VAL A 47 -1.30 -1.70 -10.08
C VAL A 47 -1.87 -2.94 -9.39
N ALA A 48 -1.86 -3.03 -8.07
CA ALA A 48 -2.48 -4.13 -7.34
C ALA A 48 -4.00 -3.89 -7.26
N GLY A 49 -4.81 -4.90 -7.58
CA GLY A 49 -6.23 -4.89 -7.26
C GLY A 49 -6.52 -5.34 -5.82
N PRO A 50 -7.74 -5.15 -5.30
CA PRO A 50 -8.08 -5.51 -3.92
C PRO A 50 -7.93 -7.00 -3.61
N PHE A 51 -8.18 -7.89 -4.58
CA PHE A 51 -7.97 -9.32 -4.40
C PHE A 51 -6.47 -9.66 -4.41
N GLU A 52 -5.73 -9.18 -5.40
CA GLU A 52 -4.27 -9.36 -5.49
C GLU A 52 -3.55 -8.82 -4.25
N LEU A 53 -3.88 -7.60 -3.78
CA LEU A 53 -3.28 -7.00 -2.60
C LEU A 53 -3.45 -7.88 -1.35
N LYS A 54 -4.64 -8.46 -1.17
CA LYS A 54 -4.89 -9.39 -0.06
C LYS A 54 -4.00 -10.64 -0.15
N GLN A 55 -3.78 -11.17 -1.35
CA GLN A 55 -2.86 -12.31 -1.55
C GLN A 55 -1.42 -11.93 -1.25
N ILE A 56 -0.98 -10.74 -1.69
CA ILE A 56 0.35 -10.21 -1.41
C ILE A 56 0.56 -10.12 0.11
N ILE A 57 -0.31 -9.40 0.83
CA ILE A 57 -0.19 -9.20 2.28
C ILE A 57 -0.17 -10.53 3.04
N ASN A 58 -1.03 -11.48 2.68
CA ASN A 58 -1.09 -12.78 3.36
C ASN A 58 0.20 -13.63 3.20
N LYS A 59 0.99 -13.38 2.15
CA LYS A 59 2.24 -14.11 1.87
C LYS A 59 3.49 -13.37 2.35
N LEU A 60 3.38 -12.07 2.65
CA LEU A 60 4.50 -11.29 3.16
C LEU A 60 4.90 -11.72 4.58
N LYS A 61 6.21 -11.68 4.85
CA LYS A 61 6.81 -12.00 6.15
C LYS A 61 7.46 -10.73 6.72
N PRO A 62 7.74 -10.67 8.03
CA PRO A 62 8.39 -9.50 8.64
C PRO A 62 9.65 -9.02 7.90
N GLU A 63 10.52 -9.95 7.48
CA GLU A 63 11.74 -9.61 6.73
C GLU A 63 11.49 -8.98 5.35
N HIS A 64 10.30 -9.17 4.78
CA HIS A 64 9.94 -8.59 3.49
C HIS A 64 9.62 -7.10 3.55
N TYR A 65 9.47 -6.54 4.75
CA TYR A 65 9.33 -5.10 4.97
C TYR A 65 10.65 -4.44 5.36
N GLN A 66 11.73 -5.21 5.49
CA GLN A 66 13.01 -4.69 5.93
C GLN A 66 13.88 -4.26 4.76
N VAL A 67 14.24 -2.98 4.68
CA VAL A 67 15.22 -2.44 3.71
C VAL A 67 16.49 -3.27 3.79
N GLY A 68 16.91 -3.70 2.61
CA GLY A 68 18.03 -4.60 2.44
C GLY A 68 17.71 -5.70 1.43
N GLU A 69 18.38 -6.83 1.59
CA GLU A 69 18.38 -7.92 0.63
C GLU A 69 17.06 -8.67 0.48
N LYS A 70 16.18 -8.58 1.49
CA LYS A 70 14.92 -9.33 1.57
C LYS A 70 13.69 -8.45 1.36
N LEU A 71 13.86 -7.14 1.17
CA LEU A 71 12.73 -6.22 0.97
C LEU A 71 11.91 -6.64 -0.26
N ARG A 72 10.61 -6.85 -0.05
CA ARG A 72 9.61 -7.13 -1.10
C ARG A 72 8.40 -6.20 -1.01
N ALA A 73 8.25 -5.46 0.09
CA ALA A 73 7.13 -4.55 0.29
C ALA A 73 7.50 -3.29 1.07
N ASN A 74 6.99 -2.13 0.65
CA ASN A 74 6.99 -0.89 1.43
C ASN A 74 5.63 -0.18 1.29
N PHE A 75 4.77 -0.25 2.30
CA PHE A 75 3.40 0.25 2.22
C PHE A 75 3.17 1.54 3.01
N HIS A 76 4.22 2.25 3.42
CA HIS A 76 4.09 3.54 4.12
C HIS A 76 5.26 4.46 3.73
N LEU A 77 4.97 5.52 2.97
CA LEU A 77 5.88 6.59 2.60
C LEU A 77 5.15 7.79 2.00
N HIS A 78 5.85 8.92 1.96
CA HIS A 78 5.31 10.22 1.58
C HIS A 78 6.04 10.80 0.36
N THR A 79 5.29 11.56 -0.43
CA THR A 79 5.74 12.26 -1.63
C THR A 79 5.52 13.76 -1.48
N ILE A 80 5.84 14.52 -2.51
CA ILE A 80 5.56 15.96 -2.56
C ILE A 80 4.06 16.33 -2.52
N SER A 81 3.15 15.34 -2.54
CA SER A 81 1.71 15.60 -2.39
C SER A 81 1.29 15.88 -0.95
N SER A 82 2.09 15.48 0.05
CA SER A 82 1.99 15.94 1.44
C SER A 82 3.28 16.66 1.86
N ASP A 83 4.20 15.95 2.49
CA ASP A 83 5.38 16.44 3.20
C ASP A 83 6.63 15.59 2.95
N GLY A 84 6.55 14.64 2.01
CA GLY A 84 7.70 13.95 1.47
C GLY A 84 8.46 14.76 0.42
N ARG A 85 9.55 14.19 -0.08
CA ARG A 85 10.43 14.84 -1.08
C ARG A 85 10.53 14.11 -2.41
N LEU A 86 9.95 12.92 -2.51
CA LEU A 86 9.85 12.16 -3.76
C LEU A 86 8.75 12.76 -4.64
N THR A 87 9.05 12.96 -5.92
CA THR A 87 8.01 13.09 -6.95
C THR A 87 7.40 11.72 -7.28
N PRO A 88 6.17 11.68 -7.82
CA PRO A 88 5.57 10.43 -8.33
C PRO A 88 6.46 9.67 -9.32
N LYS A 89 7.18 10.40 -10.17
CA LYS A 89 8.13 9.83 -11.14
C LYS A 89 9.35 9.24 -10.45
N GLU A 90 9.99 9.96 -9.53
CA GLU A 90 11.16 9.45 -8.78
C GLU A 90 10.78 8.21 -7.95
N PHE A 91 9.61 8.22 -7.29
CA PHE A 91 9.08 7.04 -6.59
C PHE A 91 9.00 5.84 -7.55
N LEU A 92 8.32 6.03 -8.68
CA LEU A 92 8.05 4.94 -9.63
C LEU A 92 9.35 4.40 -10.26
N GLU A 93 10.32 5.27 -10.57
CA GLU A 93 11.63 4.89 -11.10
C GLU A 93 12.46 4.09 -10.08
N GLN A 94 12.51 4.54 -8.82
CA GLN A 94 13.25 3.82 -7.77
C GLN A 94 12.63 2.46 -7.47
N CYS A 95 11.29 2.39 -7.31
CA CYS A 95 10.56 1.14 -7.14
C CYS A 95 10.82 0.15 -8.27
N THR A 96 10.73 0.62 -9.51
CA THR A 96 10.92 -0.20 -10.72
C THR A 96 12.35 -0.69 -10.85
N SER A 97 13.32 0.17 -10.59
CA SER A 97 14.74 -0.20 -10.59
C SER A 97 15.01 -1.30 -9.56
N TYR A 98 14.50 -1.14 -8.33
CA TYR A 98 14.62 -2.16 -7.28
C TYR A 98 13.93 -3.47 -7.66
N ALA A 99 12.68 -3.42 -8.11
CA ALA A 99 11.91 -4.59 -8.54
C ALA A 99 12.63 -5.39 -9.63
N ASN A 100 13.21 -4.69 -10.61
CA ASN A 100 13.99 -5.30 -11.68
C ASN A 100 15.26 -5.99 -11.17
N ARG A 101 15.95 -5.42 -10.17
CA ARG A 101 17.11 -6.06 -9.53
C ARG A 101 16.70 -7.33 -8.79
N VAL A 102 15.63 -7.28 -7.99
CA VAL A 102 15.12 -8.46 -7.27
C VAL A 102 14.72 -9.57 -8.24
N PHE A 103 13.98 -9.23 -9.31
CA PHE A 103 13.59 -10.18 -10.35
C PHE A 103 14.82 -10.86 -10.99
N LYS A 104 15.82 -10.08 -11.41
CA LYS A 104 17.06 -10.61 -12.03
C LYS A 104 17.89 -11.47 -11.08
N SER A 105 17.83 -11.23 -9.78
CA SER A 105 18.58 -12.01 -8.79
C SER A 105 18.03 -13.43 -8.58
N GLY A 106 16.85 -13.76 -9.14
CA GLY A 106 16.17 -15.04 -8.89
C GLY A 106 15.51 -15.15 -7.51
N LYS A 107 15.60 -14.10 -6.67
CA LYS A 107 14.93 -14.03 -5.35
C LYS A 107 13.40 -13.91 -5.45
N ALA A 108 12.85 -13.70 -6.66
CA ALA A 108 11.41 -13.64 -6.94
C ALA A 108 10.86 -14.94 -7.55
N ASN A 109 11.45 -16.10 -7.24
CA ASN A 109 10.96 -17.41 -7.67
C ASN A 109 9.85 -17.97 -6.76
N ASP A 110 9.05 -17.08 -6.18
CA ASP A 110 7.90 -17.36 -5.33
C ASP A 110 6.66 -16.66 -5.88
N ASP A 111 5.50 -16.88 -5.26
CA ASP A 111 4.24 -16.25 -5.69
C ASP A 111 4.12 -14.77 -5.25
N LEU A 112 5.22 -14.13 -4.85
CA LEU A 112 5.23 -12.71 -4.47
C LEU A 112 5.73 -11.86 -5.64
N PRO A 113 5.21 -10.63 -5.81
CA PRO A 113 5.82 -9.66 -6.72
C PRO A 113 7.28 -9.41 -6.37
N ALA A 114 8.11 -9.06 -7.35
CA ALA A 114 9.52 -8.76 -7.07
C ALA A 114 9.66 -7.60 -6.06
N PHE A 115 8.81 -6.59 -6.18
CA PHE A 115 8.63 -5.56 -5.17
C PHE A 115 7.24 -4.93 -5.26
N SER A 116 6.63 -4.62 -4.12
CA SER A 116 5.37 -3.90 -4.02
C SER A 116 5.54 -2.65 -3.19
N ALA A 117 4.94 -1.52 -3.59
CA ALA A 117 5.01 -0.31 -2.78
C ALA A 117 3.75 0.55 -2.91
N ALA A 118 3.44 1.27 -1.84
CA ALA A 118 2.36 2.24 -1.80
C ALA A 118 2.90 3.66 -1.68
N ILE A 119 2.13 4.63 -2.18
CA ILE A 119 2.25 6.03 -1.78
C ILE A 119 1.12 6.30 -0.79
N THR A 120 1.43 6.89 0.36
CA THR A 120 0.49 7.08 1.46
C THR A 120 0.57 8.50 2.00
N ASP A 121 0.56 9.49 1.11
CA ASP A 121 0.54 10.90 1.50
C ASP A 121 -0.58 11.20 2.50
N HIS A 122 -0.33 12.08 3.47
CA HIS A 122 -1.30 12.53 4.45
C HIS A 122 -2.56 13.12 3.80
N ASP A 123 -3.69 12.43 3.92
CA ASP A 123 -5.01 12.82 3.42
C ASP A 123 -4.98 13.36 1.97
N ARG A 124 -4.19 12.71 1.11
CA ARG A 124 -3.99 13.08 -0.31
C ARG A 124 -3.82 11.82 -1.15
N VAL A 125 -4.32 11.87 -2.39
CA VAL A 125 -4.20 10.77 -3.37
C VAL A 125 -3.62 11.20 -4.71
N LYS A 126 -3.25 12.47 -4.86
CA LYS A 126 -2.80 13.06 -6.12
C LYS A 126 -1.60 12.30 -6.70
N SER A 127 -0.58 12.03 -5.89
CA SER A 127 0.58 11.24 -6.34
C SER A 127 0.20 9.81 -6.75
N SER A 128 -0.75 9.18 -6.05
CA SER A 128 -1.27 7.86 -6.44
C SER A 128 -1.96 7.89 -7.80
N GLN A 129 -2.76 8.92 -8.08
CA GLN A 129 -3.43 9.13 -9.38
C GLN A 129 -2.39 9.33 -10.49
N GLU A 130 -1.36 10.15 -10.26
CA GLU A 130 -0.28 10.41 -11.21
C GLU A 130 0.54 9.15 -11.50
N VAL A 131 0.88 8.34 -10.49
CA VAL A 131 1.60 7.06 -10.70
C VAL A 131 0.77 6.09 -11.55
N ILE A 132 -0.54 5.99 -11.32
CA ILE A 132 -1.42 5.13 -12.11
C ILE A 132 -1.47 5.61 -13.57
N ALA A 133 -1.49 6.92 -13.80
CA ALA A 133 -1.41 7.50 -15.14
C ALA A 133 -0.09 7.15 -15.83
N LEU A 134 1.05 7.32 -15.15
CA LEU A 134 2.37 6.95 -15.68
C LEU A 134 2.46 5.45 -16.02
N ILE A 135 1.93 4.59 -15.14
CA ILE A 135 1.89 3.14 -15.37
C ILE A 135 1.11 2.80 -16.64
N SER A 136 -0.06 3.41 -16.83
CA SER A 136 -0.92 3.12 -17.98
C SER A 136 -0.30 3.47 -19.34
N GLN A 137 0.65 4.42 -19.37
CA GLN A 137 1.31 4.85 -20.60
C GLN A 137 2.52 3.99 -20.97
N GLU A 138 3.18 3.36 -20.00
CA GLU A 138 4.34 2.48 -20.23
C GLU A 138 4.22 1.13 -19.48
N PRO A 139 3.12 0.36 -19.66
CA PRO A 139 2.82 -0.80 -18.81
C PRO A 139 3.93 -1.86 -18.76
N GLY A 140 4.61 -2.09 -19.90
CA GLY A 140 5.71 -3.05 -20.00
C GLY A 140 6.94 -2.70 -19.17
N LYS A 141 7.17 -1.41 -18.88
CA LYS A 141 8.28 -0.91 -18.05
C LYS A 141 8.12 -1.32 -16.58
N TYR A 142 6.89 -1.43 -16.12
CA TYR A 142 6.52 -1.62 -14.71
C TYR A 142 6.16 -3.06 -14.36
N LYS A 143 6.27 -4.01 -15.30
CA LYS A 143 5.79 -5.40 -15.16
C LYS A 143 6.30 -6.20 -13.95
N ASN A 144 7.47 -5.83 -13.42
CA ASN A 144 8.07 -6.50 -12.25
C ASN A 144 7.72 -5.83 -10.91
N PHE A 145 7.13 -4.64 -10.96
CA PHE A 145 6.72 -3.85 -9.81
C PHE A 145 5.21 -3.94 -9.59
N LYS A 146 4.78 -3.88 -8.32
CA LYS A 146 3.38 -3.74 -7.94
C LYS A 146 3.11 -2.48 -7.15
N PHE A 147 2.50 -1.51 -7.82
CA PHE A 147 2.02 -0.29 -7.19
C PHE A 147 0.73 -0.56 -6.41
N VAL A 148 0.64 -0.04 -5.19
CA VAL A 148 -0.57 -0.07 -4.37
C VAL A 148 -1.03 1.36 -4.15
N ALA A 149 -2.23 1.71 -4.61
CA ALA A 149 -2.80 3.02 -4.30
C ALA A 149 -3.02 3.14 -2.78
N GLY A 150 -2.64 4.26 -2.19
CA GLY A 150 -2.77 4.45 -0.75
C GLY A 150 -2.94 5.90 -0.33
N CYS A 151 -3.14 6.06 0.97
CA CYS A 151 -3.21 7.34 1.70
C CYS A 151 -3.02 7.05 3.19
N GLU A 152 -2.29 7.90 3.91
CA GLU A 152 -2.32 7.93 5.37
C GLU A 152 -3.43 8.89 5.82
N PHE A 153 -4.48 8.32 6.42
CA PHE A 153 -5.63 9.08 6.87
C PHE A 153 -5.46 9.53 8.32
N LEU A 154 -5.58 10.82 8.59
CA LEU A 154 -5.74 11.32 9.97
C LEU A 154 -7.21 11.16 10.38
N LEU A 155 -7.51 10.20 11.25
CA LEU A 155 -8.87 9.88 11.68
C LEU A 155 -9.15 10.34 13.10
N HIS A 156 -10.36 10.86 13.31
CA HIS A 156 -10.90 11.29 14.60
C HIS A 156 -12.08 10.40 15.02
N GLY A 157 -12.37 10.39 16.32
CA GLY A 157 -13.51 9.69 16.91
C GLY A 157 -13.15 8.54 17.84
N TYR A 158 -11.86 8.41 18.19
CA TYR A 158 -11.47 7.66 19.39
C TYR A 158 -11.70 8.51 20.67
N LYS A 159 -11.29 8.01 21.83
CA LYS A 159 -11.53 8.62 23.14
C LYS A 159 -10.57 9.79 23.42
N GLU A 160 -11.07 10.77 24.16
CA GLU A 160 -10.29 11.86 24.76
C GLU A 160 -9.28 11.32 25.80
N PRO A 161 -8.14 12.01 26.02
CA PRO A 161 -7.72 13.31 25.45
C PRO A 161 -7.03 13.19 24.08
N HIS A 162 -6.92 11.98 23.52
CA HIS A 162 -6.18 11.73 22.27
C HIS A 162 -7.07 11.02 21.24
N PRO A 163 -8.13 11.70 20.74
CA PRO A 163 -9.15 11.11 19.89
C PRO A 163 -8.69 10.82 18.46
N ALA A 164 -7.55 11.40 18.06
CA ALA A 164 -6.99 11.28 16.72
C ALA A 164 -5.93 10.17 16.62
N PHE A 165 -5.87 9.51 15.47
CA PHE A 165 -4.87 8.51 15.13
C PHE A 165 -4.77 8.39 13.61
N GLU A 166 -3.65 7.86 13.11
CA GLU A 166 -3.44 7.68 11.68
C GLU A 166 -3.70 6.25 11.24
N ALA A 167 -4.30 6.08 10.06
CA ALA A 167 -4.50 4.78 9.46
C ALA A 167 -4.06 4.78 8.00
N VAL A 168 -3.22 3.83 7.62
CA VAL A 168 -2.84 3.62 6.24
C VAL A 168 -3.97 2.88 5.52
N GLY A 169 -4.58 3.54 4.54
CA GLY A 169 -5.51 2.92 3.60
C GLY A 169 -4.77 2.42 2.36
N LEU A 170 -5.03 1.19 1.94
CA LEU A 170 -4.36 0.55 0.80
C LEU A 170 -5.38 -0.09 -0.16
N GLY A 171 -5.10 0.02 -1.46
CA GLY A 171 -5.81 -0.70 -2.53
C GLY A 171 -7.20 -0.17 -2.88
N PHE A 172 -7.59 1.00 -2.35
CA PHE A 172 -8.82 1.67 -2.75
C PHE A 172 -8.66 2.39 -4.10
N ASN A 173 -9.78 2.68 -4.76
CA ASN A 173 -9.80 3.49 -5.98
C ASN A 173 -9.52 4.97 -5.66
N PRO A 174 -8.34 5.54 -6.02
CA PRO A 174 -8.02 6.92 -5.69
C PRO A 174 -8.80 7.94 -6.55
N PHE A 175 -9.60 7.49 -7.52
CA PHE A 175 -10.48 8.32 -8.33
C PHE A 175 -11.94 8.31 -7.85
N ASP A 176 -12.24 7.63 -6.74
CA ASP A 176 -13.59 7.60 -6.20
C ASP A 176 -13.98 8.96 -5.61
N LYS A 177 -14.95 9.62 -6.24
CA LYS A 177 -15.41 10.96 -5.85
C LYS A 177 -15.98 11.01 -4.43
N SER A 178 -16.46 9.89 -3.88
CA SER A 178 -16.93 9.85 -2.49
C SER A 178 -15.82 10.12 -1.48
N LEU A 179 -14.55 9.95 -1.88
CA LEU A 179 -13.38 10.21 -1.05
C LEU A 179 -12.91 11.66 -1.09
N GLU A 180 -13.38 12.50 -2.02
CA GLU A 180 -12.90 13.89 -2.16
C GLU A 180 -12.96 14.68 -0.85
N THR A 181 -14.01 14.47 -0.05
CA THR A 181 -14.19 15.14 1.24
C THR A 181 -13.10 14.81 2.26
N LEU A 182 -12.41 13.66 2.09
CA LEU A 182 -11.33 13.20 2.95
C LEU A 182 -9.95 13.68 2.49
N MET A 183 -9.83 14.25 1.28
CA MET A 183 -8.53 14.50 0.62
C MET A 183 -8.04 15.94 0.77
N LYS A 184 -8.12 16.50 1.99
CA LYS A 184 -7.80 17.92 2.27
C LYS A 184 -6.42 18.12 2.89
N GLY A 185 -5.56 17.10 2.93
CA GLY A 185 -4.27 17.16 3.60
C GLY A 185 -4.43 17.45 5.10
N PHE A 186 -3.48 18.18 5.69
CA PHE A 186 -3.50 18.55 7.12
C PHE A 186 -4.71 19.39 7.58
N ALA A 187 -5.56 19.85 6.66
CA ALA A 187 -6.83 20.52 6.98
C ALA A 187 -8.03 19.56 7.05
N SER A 188 -7.80 18.25 6.86
CA SER A 188 -8.84 17.23 6.95
C SER A 188 -9.30 17.06 8.40
N ASN A 189 -10.56 16.71 8.58
CA ASN A 189 -11.14 16.34 9.87
C ASN A 189 -11.91 15.01 9.68
N ASN A 190 -11.19 14.02 9.15
CA ASN A 190 -11.79 12.75 8.75
C ASN A 190 -12.26 12.01 10.00
N GLN A 191 -13.49 11.52 9.99
CA GLN A 191 -14.06 10.81 11.13
C GLN A 191 -13.98 9.31 10.89
N VAL A 192 -13.94 8.50 11.95
CA VAL A 192 -14.08 7.04 11.80
C VAL A 192 -15.40 6.63 11.13
N SER A 193 -16.42 7.49 11.14
CA SER A 193 -17.65 7.29 10.36
C SER A 193 -17.45 7.37 8.85
N ASP A 194 -16.32 7.89 8.36
CA ASP A 194 -15.98 7.94 6.94
C ASP A 194 -15.31 6.65 6.42
N ILE A 195 -14.84 5.76 7.31
CA ILE A 195 -14.18 4.50 6.93
C ILE A 195 -15.00 3.65 5.94
N PRO A 196 -16.35 3.54 6.05
CA PRO A 196 -17.14 2.84 5.04
C PRO A 196 -16.92 3.35 3.61
N LYS A 197 -16.65 4.65 3.40
CA LYS A 197 -16.33 5.20 2.06
C LYS A 197 -15.03 4.60 1.53
N ILE A 198 -13.99 4.53 2.36
CA ILE A 198 -12.69 3.94 2.01
C ILE A 198 -12.84 2.45 1.66
N LYS A 199 -13.62 1.70 2.47
CA LYS A 199 -13.87 0.26 2.23
C LYS A 199 -14.71 0.02 0.98
N ASN A 200 -15.73 0.85 0.73
CA ASN A 200 -16.56 0.76 -0.47
C ASN A 200 -15.77 1.07 -1.75
N ALA A 201 -14.77 1.94 -1.66
CA ALA A 201 -13.80 2.19 -2.74
C ALA A 201 -12.79 1.03 -2.92
N GLY A 202 -12.89 -0.05 -2.14
CA GLY A 202 -12.05 -1.25 -2.23
C GLY A 202 -10.89 -1.29 -1.22
N GLY A 203 -10.76 -0.29 -0.36
CA GLY A 203 -9.65 -0.16 0.57
C GLY A 203 -9.66 -1.12 1.73
N ILE A 204 -8.46 -1.47 2.18
CA ILE A 204 -8.19 -2.04 3.51
C ILE A 204 -7.43 -1.02 4.35
N LEU A 205 -7.56 -1.09 5.66
CA LEU A 205 -6.94 -0.13 6.58
C LEU A 205 -6.08 -0.84 7.62
N SER A 206 -4.89 -0.31 7.87
CA SER A 206 -4.07 -0.67 9.02
C SER A 206 -3.77 0.56 9.89
N TRP A 207 -3.75 0.39 11.22
CA TRP A 207 -3.29 1.44 12.12
C TRP A 207 -1.82 1.75 11.84
N ALA A 208 -1.52 3.02 11.57
CA ALA A 208 -0.18 3.52 11.25
C ALA A 208 0.68 3.63 12.51
N HIS A 209 1.96 3.25 12.38
CA HIS A 209 3.04 3.45 13.35
C HIS A 209 2.66 3.40 14.86
N PRO A 210 2.04 2.31 15.38
CA PRO A 210 1.72 2.15 16.82
C PRO A 210 2.80 2.56 17.83
N ILE A 211 4.06 2.47 17.44
CA ILE A 211 5.22 2.87 18.23
C ILE A 211 5.22 4.37 18.63
N VAL A 212 4.48 5.22 17.92
CA VAL A 212 4.35 6.66 18.20
C VAL A 212 3.31 6.92 19.30
N THR A 213 2.33 6.03 19.44
CA THR A 213 1.25 6.11 20.45
C THR A 213 1.14 4.80 21.22
N PRO A 214 2.19 4.41 21.98
CA PRO A 214 2.25 3.13 22.66
C PRO A 214 1.15 2.96 23.73
N ASP A 215 0.62 4.06 24.26
CA ASP A 215 -0.51 4.11 25.18
C ASP A 215 -1.80 3.52 24.58
N LYS A 216 -1.96 3.61 23.26
CA LYS A 216 -3.07 3.00 22.51
C LYS A 216 -2.89 1.50 22.25
N ILE A 217 -1.78 0.89 22.65
CA ILE A 217 -1.55 -0.55 22.51
C ILE A 217 -2.25 -1.30 23.65
N ASN A 218 -3.58 -1.35 23.60
CA ASN A 218 -4.43 -1.98 24.59
C ASN A 218 -5.67 -2.61 23.93
N ASP A 219 -6.41 -3.43 24.70
CA ASP A 219 -7.59 -4.15 24.20
C ASP A 219 -8.70 -3.21 23.69
N ASP A 220 -8.95 -2.11 24.39
CA ASP A 220 -10.02 -1.18 24.08
C ASP A 220 -9.80 -0.49 22.72
N PHE A 221 -8.58 -0.06 22.42
CA PHE A 221 -8.28 0.53 21.12
C PHE A 221 -8.35 -0.51 19.98
N PHE A 222 -7.88 -1.73 20.21
CA PHE A 222 -7.98 -2.79 19.20
C PHE A 222 -9.45 -3.20 18.94
N GLU A 223 -10.29 -3.26 19.97
CA GLU A 223 -11.75 -3.43 19.82
C GLU A 223 -12.36 -2.29 19.02
N PHE A 224 -11.96 -1.05 19.31
CA PHE A 224 -12.37 0.14 18.58
C PHE A 224 -11.98 0.08 17.09
N LEU A 225 -10.74 -0.27 16.76
CA LEU A 225 -10.26 -0.41 15.39
C LEU A 225 -11.08 -1.45 14.62
N LYS A 226 -11.26 -2.65 15.21
CA LYS A 226 -12.05 -3.74 14.61
C LYS A 226 -13.49 -3.35 14.38
N LYS A 227 -14.12 -2.68 15.36
CA LYS A 227 -15.51 -2.20 15.26
C LYS A 227 -15.70 -1.26 14.07
N HIS A 228 -14.72 -0.41 13.78
CA HIS A 228 -14.79 0.55 12.68
C HIS A 228 -14.23 0.02 11.35
N GLY A 229 -13.78 -1.24 11.31
CA GLY A 229 -13.33 -1.90 10.09
C GLY A 229 -11.87 -1.62 9.71
N ILE A 230 -11.05 -1.21 10.68
CA ILE A 230 -9.59 -1.19 10.59
C ILE A 230 -9.10 -2.56 11.09
N ASP A 231 -8.80 -3.43 10.13
CA ASP A 231 -8.52 -4.84 10.36
C ASP A 231 -7.02 -5.16 10.35
N GLY A 232 -6.16 -4.15 10.19
CA GLY A 232 -4.71 -4.29 10.16
C GLY A 232 -3.97 -3.40 11.15
N VAL A 233 -2.70 -3.72 11.35
CA VAL A 233 -1.76 -2.92 12.14
C VAL A 233 -0.45 -2.88 11.39
N GLU A 234 0.13 -1.70 11.21
CA GLU A 234 1.51 -1.61 10.79
C GLU A 234 2.38 -2.18 11.90
N GLY A 235 3.12 -3.26 11.62
CA GLY A 235 3.90 -3.99 12.63
C GLY A 235 5.38 -4.12 12.30
N ASN A 236 5.76 -3.84 11.06
CA ASN A 236 7.13 -3.95 10.58
C ASN A 236 7.63 -2.56 10.18
N TYR A 237 8.15 -1.80 11.15
CA TYR A 237 8.67 -0.45 10.95
C TYR A 237 10.16 -0.44 10.71
N GLN A 238 10.63 0.62 10.06
CA GLN A 238 12.05 0.90 9.82
C GLN A 238 12.47 2.30 10.23
N TYR A 239 11.84 2.81 11.30
CA TYR A 239 12.04 4.19 11.72
C TYR A 239 13.36 4.32 12.46
N ASN A 240 14.35 4.95 11.82
CA ASN A 240 15.68 5.15 12.37
C ASN A 240 15.71 6.05 13.63
N ARG A 241 14.60 6.72 13.95
CA ARG A 241 14.49 7.63 15.10
C ARG A 241 14.32 6.93 16.46
N TRP A 242 13.88 5.66 16.46
CA TRP A 242 13.60 4.91 17.68
C TRP A 242 14.70 3.90 17.93
N ASP A 243 15.22 3.85 19.16
CA ASP A 243 16.21 2.86 19.52
C ASP A 243 15.61 1.44 19.58
N LYS A 244 16.51 0.45 19.51
CA LYS A 244 16.13 -0.96 19.47
C LYS A 244 15.45 -1.42 20.76
N GLU A 245 15.86 -0.91 21.92
CA GLU A 245 15.32 -1.33 23.22
C GLU A 245 13.86 -0.91 23.36
N TYR A 246 13.54 0.33 22.97
CA TYR A 246 12.17 0.83 22.94
C TYR A 246 11.28 0.02 21.98
N VAL A 247 11.75 -0.22 20.75
CA VAL A 247 11.03 -1.05 19.77
C VAL A 247 10.76 -2.45 20.32
N ASP A 248 11.77 -3.08 20.92
CA ASP A 248 11.67 -4.43 21.48
C ASP A 248 10.76 -4.47 22.73
N SER A 249 10.65 -3.38 23.49
CA SER A 249 9.76 -3.29 24.66
C SER A 249 8.27 -3.31 24.29
N ILE A 250 7.90 -2.71 23.15
CA ILE A 250 6.51 -2.59 22.69
C ILE A 250 6.03 -3.84 21.95
N LYS A 251 6.95 -4.48 21.22
CA LYS A 251 6.66 -5.58 20.30
C LYS A 251 5.85 -6.73 20.94
N PRO A 252 6.16 -7.24 22.14
CA PRO A 252 5.40 -8.34 22.75
C PRO A 252 3.92 -8.00 23.01
N MET A 253 3.65 -6.80 23.55
CA MET A 253 2.28 -6.36 23.84
C MET A 253 1.48 -6.21 22.53
N ARG A 254 2.07 -5.56 21.53
CA ARG A 254 1.46 -5.39 20.22
C ARG A 254 1.19 -6.73 19.53
N GLU A 255 2.16 -7.65 19.52
CA GLU A 255 2.00 -8.98 18.89
C GLU A 255 0.92 -9.82 19.58
N LYS A 256 0.79 -9.73 20.91
CA LYS A 256 -0.29 -10.38 21.66
C LYS A 256 -1.66 -9.87 21.18
N LEU A 257 -1.81 -8.55 21.01
CA LEU A 257 -3.07 -7.95 20.55
C LEU A 257 -3.36 -8.26 19.07
N ILE A 258 -2.36 -8.18 18.19
CA ILE A 258 -2.49 -8.57 16.77
C ILE A 258 -3.02 -10.00 16.66
N LYS A 259 -2.48 -10.94 17.45
CA LYS A 259 -2.95 -12.33 17.51
C LYS A 259 -4.37 -12.44 18.08
N LYS A 260 -4.66 -11.77 19.20
CA LYS A 260 -5.97 -11.77 19.86
C LYS A 260 -7.08 -11.30 18.91
N PHE A 261 -6.85 -10.20 18.18
CA PHE A 261 -7.83 -9.57 17.30
C PHE A 261 -7.77 -10.03 15.83
N LYS A 262 -6.88 -10.99 15.52
CA LYS A 262 -6.67 -11.55 14.18
C LYS A 262 -6.44 -10.47 13.12
N MET A 263 -5.57 -9.51 13.44
CA MET A 263 -5.27 -8.39 12.54
C MET A 263 -4.23 -8.80 11.51
N PHE A 264 -4.39 -8.31 10.27
CA PHE A 264 -3.31 -8.43 9.29
C PHE A 264 -2.19 -7.46 9.62
N VAL A 265 -0.96 -7.77 9.20
CA VAL A 265 0.21 -6.96 9.52
C VAL A 265 0.76 -6.32 8.26
N THR A 266 1.00 -5.02 8.31
CA THR A 266 1.70 -4.26 7.25
C THR A 266 3.05 -3.74 7.74
N GLY A 267 3.74 -3.02 6.88
CA GLY A 267 5.00 -2.35 7.21
C GLY A 267 5.36 -1.34 6.14
N GLY A 268 6.20 -0.40 6.52
CA GLY A 268 6.74 0.60 5.64
C GLY A 268 7.84 1.40 6.32
N THR A 269 8.45 2.28 5.54
CA THR A 269 9.58 3.08 6.00
C THR A 269 9.17 4.41 6.60
N ASP A 270 7.92 4.84 6.38
CA ASP A 270 7.42 6.18 6.72
C ASP A 270 8.39 7.26 6.19
N CYS A 271 8.87 7.05 4.97
CA CYS A 271 9.94 7.86 4.42
C CYS A 271 9.41 9.17 3.84
N HIS A 272 10.05 10.27 4.25
CA HIS A 272 9.79 11.62 3.78
C HIS A 272 10.94 12.19 2.93
N THR A 273 11.98 11.38 2.67
CA THR A 273 13.18 11.83 1.96
C THR A 273 13.11 11.55 0.45
N LYS A 274 14.22 11.72 -0.27
CA LYS A 274 14.33 11.37 -1.69
C LYS A 274 14.68 9.89 -1.93
N SER A 275 14.91 9.10 -0.89
CA SER A 275 15.23 7.67 -0.99
C SER A 275 14.07 6.84 -0.50
N LEU A 276 13.70 5.77 -1.20
CA LEU A 276 12.74 4.77 -0.69
C LEU A 276 13.32 3.88 0.43
N PHE A 277 14.64 3.85 0.54
CA PHE A 277 15.45 2.97 1.37
C PHE A 277 16.16 3.74 2.48
#